data_AF-A0A0R1P541-F1
#
_entry.id   AF-A0A0R1P541-F1
#
_cell.length_a   1.000
_cell.length_b   1.000
_cell.length_c   1.000
_cell.angle_alpha   90.00
_cell.angle_beta   90.00
_cell.angle_gamma   90.00
#
_symmetry.space_group_name_H-M   'P 1'
#
loop_
_entity.id
_entity.type
_entity.pdbx_description
1 polymer ?
#
loop_
_entity_poly.entity_id
_entity_poly.type
_entity_poly.pdbx_seq_one_letter_code
_entity_poly.pdbx_strand_id
1 'polypeptide(L)' 'MRENIDVFDFELSEADMQLMSSLDKNESQFFDHRDPAAIESIFGQSMKALRD' A
#
# COMPACT_ATOMS: atom_id res chain seq x y z
N MET A 1 20.62 -1.22 -2.73
CA MET A 1 20.14 -0.78 -1.40
C MET A 1 20.75 0.54 -0.95
N ARG A 2 22.00 0.88 -1.32
CA ARG A 2 22.66 2.15 -0.96
C ARG A 2 21.82 3.40 -1.25
N GLU A 3 21.27 3.53 -2.45
CA GLU A 3 20.48 4.72 -2.82
C GLU A 3 19.26 4.96 -1.91
N ASN A 4 18.46 3.92 -1.63
CA ASN A 4 17.26 4.07 -0.78
C ASN A 4 17.57 4.39 0.69
N ILE A 5 18.78 4.09 1.18
CA ILE A 5 19.19 4.42 2.56
C ILE A 5 19.84 5.81 2.65
N ASP A 6 20.42 6.30 1.55
CA ASP A 6 21.03 7.62 1.44
C ASP A 6 19.95 8.72 1.21
N VAL A 7 18.89 8.74 2.03
CA VAL A 7 17.75 9.68 1.92
C VAL A 7 17.72 10.75 3.01
N PHE A 8 18.74 10.78 3.88
CA PHE A 8 18.78 11.62 5.09
C PHE A 8 19.66 12.86 4.96
N ASP A 9 20.27 13.09 3.80
CA ASP A 9 21.16 14.22 3.51
C ASP A 9 20.46 15.39 2.78
N PHE A 10 19.13 15.33 2.66
CA PHE A 10 18.29 16.40 2.14
C PHE A 10 16.97 16.50 2.90
N GLU A 11 16.26 17.60 2.67
CA GLU A 11 14.90 17.82 3.19
C GLU A 11 13.97 18.25 2.05
N LEU A 12 12.70 17.90 2.17
CA LEU A 12 11.65 18.35 1.25
C LEU A 12 11.11 19.71 1.71
N SER A 13 10.89 20.61 0.76
CA SER A 13 10.27 21.92 1.08
C SER A 13 8.78 21.76 1.38
N GLU A 14 8.18 22.78 1.99
CA GLU A 14 6.73 22.80 2.21
C GLU A 14 5.94 22.68 0.89
N ALA A 15 6.43 23.31 -0.18
CA ALA A 15 5.82 23.21 -1.50
C ALA A 15 5.88 21.78 -2.07
N ASP A 16 7.00 21.07 -1.86
CA ASP A 16 7.13 19.66 -2.28
C ASP A 16 6.15 18.77 -1.52
N MET A 17 6.02 18.98 -0.20
CA MET A 17 5.07 18.27 0.64
C MET A 17 3.61 18.50 0.19
N GLN A 18 3.24 19.75 -0.12
CA GLN A 18 1.92 20.08 -0.63
C GLN A 18 1.64 19.44 -1.99
N LEU A 19 2.62 19.48 -2.91
CA LEU A 19 2.49 18.84 -4.21
C LEU A 19 2.29 17.33 -4.09
N MET A 20 3.08 16.63 -3.27
CA MET A 20 2.92 15.20 -3.05
C MET A 20 1.54 14.84 -2.47
N SER A 21 1.03 15.64 -1.54
CA SER A 21 -0.31 15.41 -0.98
C SER A 21 -1.41 15.46 -2.04
N SER A 22 -1.23 16.24 -3.11
CA SER A 22 -2.20 16.33 -4.21
C SER A 22 -2.25 15.08 -5.09
N LEU A 23 -1.27 14.18 -4.96
CA LEU A 23 -1.19 12.94 -5.74
C LEU A 23 -1.95 11.76 -5.11
N ASP A 24 -2.52 11.95 -3.91
CA ASP A 24 -3.26 10.90 -3.22
C ASP A 24 -4.50 10.48 -4.03
N LYS A 25 -4.58 9.18 -4.35
CA LYS A 25 -5.75 8.58 -5.00
C LYS A 25 -6.75 8.03 -4.00
N ASN A 26 -6.40 7.98 -2.72
CA ASN A 26 -7.22 7.45 -1.63
C ASN A 26 -7.69 6.01 -1.89
N GLU A 27 -6.84 5.22 -2.57
CA GLU A 27 -7.09 3.81 -2.89
C GLU A 27 -5.79 3.01 -2.90
N SER A 28 -5.90 1.71 -2.66
CA SER A 28 -4.79 0.76 -2.80
C SER A 28 -4.43 0.57 -4.26
N GLN A 29 -3.13 0.47 -4.57
CA GLN A 29 -2.67 0.18 -5.94
C GLN A 29 -2.92 -1.27 -6.38
N PHE A 30 -3.36 -2.14 -5.48
CA PHE A 30 -3.57 -3.57 -5.76
C PHE A 30 -5.05 -3.97 -5.61
N PHE A 31 -5.59 -3.88 -4.41
CA PHE A 31 -6.97 -4.26 -4.09
C PHE A 31 -7.44 -3.64 -2.76
N ASP A 32 -8.75 -3.54 -2.58
CA ASP A 32 -9.35 -3.17 -1.30
C ASP A 32 -9.33 -4.36 -0.33
N HIS A 33 -8.72 -4.20 0.84
CA HIS A 33 -8.63 -5.25 1.86
C HIS A 33 -9.99 -5.62 2.46
N ARG A 34 -11.01 -4.79 2.23
CA ARG A 34 -12.38 -5.01 2.67
C ARG A 34 -13.23 -5.71 1.61
N ASP A 35 -12.73 -5.87 0.39
CA ASP A 35 -13.43 -6.57 -0.69
C ASP A 35 -13.49 -8.07 -0.36
N PRO A 36 -14.69 -8.65 -0.17
CA PRO A 36 -14.85 -10.08 0.07
C PRO A 36 -14.20 -10.96 -1.01
N ALA A 37 -14.18 -10.51 -2.27
CA ALA A 37 -13.55 -11.23 -3.36
C ALA A 37 -12.02 -11.27 -3.23
N ALA A 38 -11.40 -10.18 -2.77
CA ALA A 38 -9.96 -10.13 -2.49
C ALA A 38 -9.60 -11.04 -1.31
N ILE A 39 -10.44 -11.06 -0.26
CA ILE A 39 -10.27 -11.95 0.90
C ILE A 39 -10.37 -13.42 0.46
N GLU A 40 -11.36 -13.77 -0.36
CA GLU A 40 -11.51 -15.13 -0.87
C GLU A 40 -10.34 -15.54 -1.78
N SER A 41 -9.85 -14.64 -2.64
CA SER A 41 -8.73 -14.92 -3.54
C SER A 41 -7.43 -15.24 -2.77
N ILE A 42 -7.15 -14.52 -1.68
CA ILE A 42 -5.91 -14.67 -0.91
C ILE A 42 -6.02 -15.80 0.13
N PHE A 43 -7.13 -15.86 0.86
CA PHE A 43 -7.29 -16.74 2.02
C PHE A 43 -8.29 -17.87 1.80
N GLY A 44 -8.99 -17.91 0.67
CA GLY A 44 -10.10 -18.84 0.44
C GLY A 44 -9.71 -20.31 0.55
N GLN A 45 -8.50 -20.70 0.14
CA GLN A 45 -8.01 -22.07 0.30
C GLN A 45 -7.79 -22.42 1.79
N SER A 46 -7.14 -21.53 2.54
CA SER A 46 -6.93 -21.68 3.98
C SER A 46 -8.25 -21.72 4.75
N MET A 47 -9.23 -20.91 4.34
CA MET A 47 -10.56 -20.86 4.95
C MET A 47 -11.39 -22.11 4.66
N LYS A 48 -11.23 -22.73 3.49
CA LYS A 48 -11.86 -24.02 3.16
C LYS A 48 -11.27 -25.15 4.01
N ALA A 49 -9.93 -25.21 4.11
CA ALA A 49 -9.24 -26.22 4.91
C ALA A 49 -9.55 -26.19 6.42
N LEU A 50 -10.04 -25.06 6.96
CA LEU A 50 -10.45 -24.92 8.36
C LEU A 50 -11.92 -25.34 8.61
N ARG A 51 -12.71 -25.50 7.56
CA ARG A 51 -14.14 -25.82 7.63
C ARG A 51 -14.43 -27.32 7.42
N ASP A 52 -13.45 -28.05 6.92
CA ASP A 52 -13.45 -29.52 6.78
C ASP A 52 -12.81 -30.18 8.02
#